data_AF-F1Z113-F1
#
_entry.id   AF-F1Z113-F1
#
_cell.length_a   1.000
_cell.length_b   1.000
_cell.length_c   1.000
_cell.angle_alpha   90.00
_cell.angle_beta   90.00
_cell.angle_gamma   90.00
#
_symmetry.space_group_name_H-M   'P 1'
#
loop_
_entity.id
_entity.type
_entity.pdbx_description
1 polymer ?
#
loop_
_entity_poly.entity_id
_entity_poly.type
_entity_poly.pdbx_seq_one_letter_code
_entity_poly.pdbx_strand_id
1 'polypeptide(L)'
;MAVLLAQHHEFKAIDIIPEKVDLINDNKSPIQDNEIEDYLAHKDLNLIATLDGEKAYKDAEFVIIAAPTNYDSKRDFFDTSAVEQVIETVLKVNP
;
A
#
# COMPACT_ATOMS: atom_id res chain seq x y z
N MET A 1 2.11 7.61 -3.31
CA MET A 1 3.29 7.49 -2.43
C MET A 1 4.23 6.37 -2.86
N ALA A 2 3.75 5.13 -3.00
CA ALA A 2 4.57 3.99 -3.42
C ALA A 2 5.43 4.29 -4.66
N VAL A 3 4.80 4.72 -5.76
CA VAL A 3 5.48 5.09 -7.01
C VAL A 3 6.54 6.18 -6.83
N LEU A 4 6.28 7.18 -5.98
CA LEU A 4 7.24 8.26 -5.72
C LEU A 4 8.51 7.73 -5.06
N LEU A 5 8.35 6.91 -4.01
CA LEU A 5 9.48 6.41 -3.21
C LEU A 5 10.23 5.27 -3.88
N ALA A 6 9.53 4.46 -4.69
CA ALA A 6 10.09 3.31 -5.41
C ALA A 6 11.15 3.66 -6.47
N GLN A 7 11.27 4.95 -6.83
CA GLN A 7 12.34 5.43 -7.70
C GLN A 7 13.73 5.30 -7.06
N HIS A 8 13.80 5.26 -5.72
CA HIS A 8 15.07 5.30 -4.99
C HIS A 8 15.19 4.27 -3.86
N HIS A 9 14.10 3.56 -3.53
CA HIS A 9 14.06 2.59 -2.44
C HIS A 9 13.28 1.34 -2.85
N GLU A 10 13.58 0.20 -2.25
CA GLU A 10 12.71 -0.98 -2.35
C GLU A 10 11.36 -0.68 -1.68
N PHE A 11 10.28 -0.86 -2.42
CA PHE A 11 8.94 -0.59 -1.93
C PHE A 11 8.04 -1.80 -2.15
N LYS A 12 7.36 -2.25 -1.08
CA LYS A 12 6.36 -3.32 -1.12
C LYS A 12 4.99 -2.71 -0.85
N ALA A 13 4.17 -2.58 -1.90
CA ALA A 13 2.79 -2.18 -1.78
C ALA A 13 1.93 -3.36 -1.33
N ILE A 14 0.99 -3.12 -0.42
CA ILE A 14 0.10 -4.15 0.10
C ILE A 14 -1.33 -3.69 -0.14
N ASP A 15 -2.14 -4.57 -0.73
CA ASP A 15 -3.57 -4.35 -0.93
C ASP A 15 -4.32 -5.65 -0.60
N ILE A 16 -5.62 -5.56 -0.33
CA ILE A 16 -6.49 -6.72 -0.08
C ILE A 16 -7.18 -7.21 -1.36
N ILE A 17 -7.11 -6.42 -2.44
CA ILE A 17 -7.76 -6.69 -3.73
C ILE A 17 -6.71 -7.31 -4.68
N PRO A 18 -6.84 -8.61 -5.05
CA PRO A 18 -5.85 -9.30 -5.89
C PRO A 18 -5.62 -8.62 -7.24
N GLU A 19 -6.69 -8.17 -7.89
CA GLU A 19 -6.61 -7.50 -9.19
C GLU A 19 -5.72 -6.24 -9.14
N LYS A 20 -5.76 -5.48 -8.05
CA LYS A 20 -4.89 -4.30 -7.91
C LYS A 20 -3.42 -4.69 -7.76
N VAL A 21 -3.15 -5.76 -7.01
CA VAL A 21 -1.81 -6.32 -6.86
C VAL A 21 -1.26 -6.76 -8.22
N ASP A 22 -2.06 -7.48 -8.98
CA ASP A 22 -1.69 -7.96 -10.31
C ASP A 22 -1.42 -6.80 -11.26
N LEU A 23 -2.30 -5.77 -11.29
CA LEU A 23 -2.09 -4.58 -12.11
C LEU A 23 -0.78 -3.86 -11.79
N ILE A 24 -0.48 -3.63 -10.51
CA ILE A 24 0.76 -2.94 -10.11
C ILE A 24 1.98 -3.76 -10.53
N ASN A 25 1.96 -5.09 -10.32
CA ASN A 25 3.05 -5.99 -10.73
C ASN A 25 3.20 -6.08 -12.26
N ASP A 26 2.13 -5.85 -13.00
CA ASP A 26 2.11 -5.71 -14.47
C ASP A 26 2.47 -4.29 -14.95
N ASN A 27 2.95 -3.42 -14.06
CA ASN A 27 3.28 -2.01 -14.37
C ASN A 27 2.09 -1.21 -14.92
N LYS A 28 0.87 -1.51 -14.44
CA LYS A 28 -0.37 -0.81 -14.79
C LYS A 28 -0.98 -0.16 -13.55
N SER A 29 -1.44 1.07 -13.71
CA SER A 29 -2.10 1.78 -12.61
C SER A 29 -3.48 1.18 -12.34
N PRO A 30 -3.85 0.90 -11.07
CA PRO A 30 -5.20 0.49 -10.69
C PRO A 30 -6.18 1.67 -10.58
N ILE A 31 -5.70 2.91 -10.79
CA ILE A 31 -6.49 4.14 -10.74
C ILE A 31 -6.16 5.03 -11.93
N GLN A 32 -7.10 5.88 -12.32
CA GLN A 32 -6.88 6.85 -13.39
C GLN A 32 -6.10 8.05 -12.86
N ASP A 33 -4.80 8.09 -13.17
CA ASP A 33 -3.86 9.14 -12.76
C ASP A 33 -2.69 9.15 -13.76
N ASN A 34 -2.56 10.24 -14.52
CA ASN A 34 -1.66 10.30 -15.68
C ASN A 34 -0.18 10.10 -15.26
N GLU A 35 0.21 10.68 -14.14
CA GLU A 35 1.57 10.62 -13.62
C GLU A 35 1.90 9.22 -13.09
N ILE A 36 0.99 8.58 -12.36
CA ILE A 36 1.17 7.20 -11.88
C ILE A 36 1.24 6.23 -13.07
N GLU A 37 0.36 6.39 -14.06
CA GLU A 37 0.34 5.57 -15.28
C GLU A 37 1.66 5.71 -16.05
N ASP A 38 2.15 6.93 -16.28
CA ASP A 38 3.42 7.18 -16.95
C ASP A 38 4.61 6.58 -16.18
N TYR A 39 4.63 6.74 -14.86
CA TYR A 39 5.73 6.27 -14.04
C TYR A 39 5.81 4.75 -13.97
N LEU A 40 4.67 4.08 -13.78
CA LEU A 40 4.64 2.61 -13.79
C LEU A 40 5.05 2.07 -15.16
N ALA A 41 4.57 2.66 -16.25
CA ALA A 41 4.84 2.16 -17.60
C ALA A 41 6.27 2.43 -18.10
N HIS A 42 6.90 3.54 -17.68
CA HIS A 42 8.11 4.05 -18.33
C HIS A 42 9.31 4.28 -17.41
N LYS A 43 9.18 4.17 -16.08
CA LYS A 43 10.30 4.35 -15.15
C LYS A 43 10.74 3.01 -14.57
N ASP A 44 12.01 2.95 -14.20
CA ASP A 44 12.53 1.84 -13.42
C ASP A 44 12.17 2.07 -11.95
N LEU A 45 11.24 1.27 -11.44
CA LEU A 45 10.72 1.36 -10.08
C LEU A 45 11.04 0.06 -9.34
N ASN A 46 11.64 0.17 -8.16
CA ASN A 46 11.79 -0.96 -7.27
C ASN A 46 10.50 -1.15 -6.45
N LEU A 47 9.42 -1.50 -7.15
CA LEU A 47 8.08 -1.63 -6.60
C LEU A 47 7.55 -3.04 -6.88
N ILE A 48 7.11 -3.72 -5.82
CA ILE A 48 6.30 -4.94 -5.93
C ILE A 48 5.03 -4.78 -5.12
N ALA A 49 3.94 -5.40 -5.57
CA ALA A 49 2.69 -5.48 -4.83
C ALA A 49 2.44 -6.90 -4.32
N THR A 50 1.81 -7.03 -3.15
CA THR A 50 1.48 -8.33 -2.54
C THR A 50 0.19 -8.27 -1.73
N LEU A 51 -0.45 -9.43 -1.56
CA LEU A 51 -1.55 -9.65 -0.60
C LEU A 51 -1.03 -10.03 0.80
N ASP A 52 0.23 -10.46 0.89
CA ASP A 52 0.82 -11.00 2.10
C ASP A 52 1.49 -9.90 2.93
N GLY A 53 0.67 -9.21 3.72
CA GLY A 53 1.13 -8.13 4.60
C GLY A 53 2.14 -8.59 5.65
N GLU A 54 1.92 -9.73 6.31
CA GLU A 54 2.84 -10.22 7.36
C GLU A 54 4.25 -10.43 6.82
N LYS A 55 4.41 -11.04 5.64
CA LYS A 55 5.73 -11.17 5.00
C LYS A 55 6.33 -9.83 4.58
N ALA A 56 5.50 -8.90 4.10
CA ALA A 56 5.97 -7.60 3.65
C ALA A 56 6.45 -6.71 4.81
N TYR A 57 5.77 -6.76 5.97
CA TYR A 57 6.11 -5.94 7.13
C TYR A 57 7.32 -6.43 7.91
N LYS A 58 7.59 -7.74 7.88
CA LYS A 58 8.60 -8.38 8.74
C LYS A 58 9.99 -7.76 8.67
N ASP A 59 10.41 -7.36 7.47
CA ASP A 59 11.75 -6.81 7.21
C ASP A 59 11.71 -5.31 6.84
N ALA A 60 10.58 -4.63 7.07
CA ALA A 60 10.39 -3.24 6.70
C ALA A 60 11.04 -2.28 7.70
N GLU A 61 11.84 -1.32 7.22
CA GLU A 61 12.40 -0.24 8.07
C GLU A 61 11.36 0.84 8.39
N PHE A 62 10.43 1.09 7.46
CA PHE A 62 9.33 2.02 7.62
C PHE A 62 8.05 1.42 7.06
N VAL A 63 6.93 1.67 7.74
CA VAL A 63 5.59 1.30 7.27
C VAL A 63 4.76 2.57 7.08
N ILE A 64 4.26 2.77 5.86
CA ILE A 64 3.35 3.88 5.53
C ILE A 64 1.93 3.30 5.48
N ILE A 65 1.08 3.69 6.43
CA ILE A 65 -0.31 3.23 6.50
C ILE A 65 -1.20 4.21 5.74
N ALA A 66 -1.68 3.79 4.57
CA ALA A 66 -2.65 4.52 3.75
C ALA A 66 -3.97 3.75 3.65
N ALA A 67 -4.34 3.04 4.73
CA ALA A 67 -5.61 2.32 4.82
C ALA A 67 -6.80 3.30 4.88
N PRO A 68 -7.98 2.90 4.38
CA PRO A 68 -9.15 3.76 4.39
C PRO A 68 -9.58 4.08 5.81
N THR A 69 -10.00 5.33 6.02
CA THR A 69 -10.78 5.75 7.18
C THR A 69 -12.09 6.31 6.69
N ASN A 70 -13.16 6.09 7.44
CA ASN A 70 -14.49 6.57 7.05
C ASN A 70 -15.18 7.24 8.24
N TYR A 71 -15.77 8.41 8.00
CA TYR A 71 -16.49 9.13 9.05
C TYR A 71 -17.96 8.68 9.09
N ASP A 72 -18.38 8.12 10.22
CA ASP A 72 -19.78 7.81 10.50
C ASP A 72 -20.48 9.02 11.15
N SER A 73 -21.13 9.82 10.30
CA SER A 73 -21.90 11.00 10.72
C SER A 73 -23.07 10.70 11.68
N LYS A 74 -23.56 9.45 11.76
CA LYS A 74 -24.63 9.08 12.70
C LYS A 74 -24.09 8.85 14.11
N ARG A 75 -22.83 8.41 14.19
CA ARG A 75 -22.15 8.09 15.46
C ARG A 75 -21.15 9.15 15.89
N ASP A 76 -20.94 10.17 15.05
CA ASP A 76 -19.93 11.22 15.21
C ASP A 76 -18.54 10.64 15.50
N PHE A 77 -18.13 9.67 14.67
CA PHE A 77 -16.95 8.85 14.90
C PHE A 77 -16.24 8.49 13.60
N PHE A 78 -14.90 8.50 13.60
CA PHE A 78 -14.10 7.97 12.50
C PHE A 78 -13.85 6.49 12.70
N ASP A 79 -14.31 5.67 11.76
CA ASP A 79 -13.88 4.28 11.67
C ASP A 79 -12.41 4.22 11.23
N THR A 80 -11.56 3.88 12.18
CA THR A 80 -10.10 3.67 12.04
C THR A 80 -9.71 2.20 12.07
N SER A 81 -10.68 1.27 12.03
CA SER A 81 -10.43 -0.17 12.20
C SER A 81 -9.38 -0.72 11.23
N ALA A 82 -9.38 -0.28 9.98
CA ALA A 82 -8.39 -0.71 8.99
C ALA A 82 -6.96 -0.23 9.33
N VAL A 83 -6.82 0.98 9.88
CA VAL A 83 -5.53 1.51 10.33
C VAL A 83 -5.03 0.72 11.55
N GLU A 84 -5.92 0.50 12.53
CA GLU A 84 -5.60 -0.25 13.75
C GLU A 84 -5.17 -1.69 13.44
N GLN A 85 -5.88 -2.39 12.54
CA GLN A 85 -5.53 -3.74 12.13
C GLN A 85 -4.12 -3.83 11.50
N VAL A 86 -3.74 -2.83 10.69
CA VAL A 86 -2.39 -2.79 10.11
C VAL A 86 -1.36 -2.57 11.21
N ILE A 87 -1.60 -1.64 12.15
CA ILE A 87 -0.68 -1.38 13.28
C ILE A 87 -0.47 -2.66 14.11
N GLU A 88 -1.55 -3.36 14.47
CA GLU A 88 -1.47 -4.62 15.22
C GLU A 88 -0.66 -5.68 14.48
N THR A 89 -0.87 -5.80 13.17
CA THR A 89 -0.14 -6.76 12.34
C THR A 89 1.35 -6.44 12.27
N VAL A 90 1.70 -5.16 12.07
CA VAL A 90 3.10 -4.70 12.04
C VAL A 90 3.79 -4.99 13.36
N LEU A 91 3.20 -4.58 14.50
CA LEU A 91 3.77 -4.81 15.83
C LEU A 91 3.95 -6.29 16.16
N LYS A 92 3.09 -7.17 15.60
CA LYS A 92 3.18 -8.62 15.78
C LYS A 92 4.39 -9.23 15.05
N VAL A 93 4.73 -8.73 13.86
CA VAL A 93 5.73 -9.36 12.98
C VAL A 93 7.05 -8.61 12.88
N ASN A 94 7.08 -7.34 13.28
CA ASN A 94 8.24 -6.46 13.27
C ASN A 94 8.20 -5.50 14.50
N PRO A 95 8.55 -6.01 15.70
CA PRO A 95 8.46 -5.28 16.97
C PRO A 95 9.62 -4.31 17.22
#